data_AF-A0A9E3V8G4-F1
#
_entry.id   AF-A0A9E3V8G4-F1
#
_cell.length_a   1.000
_cell.length_b   1.000
_cell.length_c   1.000
_cell.angle_alpha   90.00
_cell.angle_beta   90.00
_cell.angle_gamma   90.00
#
_symmetry.space_group_name_H-M   'P 1'
#
loop_
_entity.id
_entity.type
_entity.pdbx_description
1 polymer ?
#
loop_
_entity_poly.entity_id
_entity_poly.type
_entity_poly.pdbx_seq_one_letter_code
_entity_poly.pdbx_strand_id
1 'polypeptide(L)'
;MSAAVAGRPLLRGLALANDFAVLRALHGEALVQKVVARLTPEQRRDFETGFLPARWYEEDVQARLAAVVLEELGVQPVVRLGVAIVRYHVSRTQRFLARIAGPRRLLQRSAGLWSYWRDTGRLSIEQLDERSARVAVLDNPTVARPGYAWLYGGASAYLVYLSGARRLHLHTDSADPLRVVATLRWGDGPAAGPDFVDIDAQVESLP
;
A
#
# COMPACT_ATOMS: atom_id res chain seq x y z
N MET A 1 -10.41 -25.64 19.50
CA MET A 1 -10.11 -24.49 18.61
C MET A 1 -10.72 -24.80 17.26
N SER A 2 -11.83 -24.14 16.91
CA SER A 2 -12.51 -24.33 15.63
C SER A 2 -11.65 -23.72 14.53
N ALA A 3 -11.29 -24.49 13.50
CA ALA A 3 -10.72 -23.95 12.28
C ALA A 3 -11.81 -23.12 11.62
N ALA A 4 -11.79 -21.80 11.87
CA ALA A 4 -12.66 -20.87 11.18
C ALA A 4 -12.48 -21.10 9.68
N VAL A 5 -13.60 -21.34 8.97
CA VAL A 5 -13.63 -21.24 7.52
C VAL A 5 -13.19 -19.81 7.21
N ALA A 6 -11.92 -19.65 6.82
CA ALA A 6 -11.32 -18.34 6.63
C ALA A 6 -12.12 -17.62 5.54
N GLY A 7 -12.88 -16.61 5.94
CA GLY A 7 -13.59 -15.74 5.00
C GLY A 7 -12.61 -15.11 4.03
N ARG A 8 -13.11 -14.66 2.88
CA ARG A 8 -12.30 -13.87 1.96
C ARG A 8 -11.84 -12.59 2.68
N PRO A 9 -10.56 -12.18 2.56
CA PRO A 9 -10.09 -10.94 3.18
C PRO A 9 -10.91 -9.74 2.72
N LEU A 10 -11.29 -8.89 3.67
CA LEU A 10 -12.09 -7.71 3.44
C LEU A 10 -11.32 -6.41 3.75
N LEU A 11 -11.66 -5.38 2.99
CA LEU A 11 -11.14 -4.02 3.08
C LEU A 11 -12.31 -3.03 3.12
N ARG A 12 -12.16 -1.92 3.86
CA ARG A 12 -13.17 -0.85 3.91
C ARG A 12 -13.39 -0.24 2.53
N GLY A 13 -14.66 0.01 2.18
CA GLY A 13 -15.04 0.62 0.91
C GLY A 13 -14.42 1.99 0.67
N LEU A 14 -14.17 2.76 1.74
CA LEU A 14 -13.47 4.05 1.64
C LEU A 14 -12.06 3.90 1.06
N ALA A 15 -11.34 2.81 1.38
CA ALA A 15 -10.02 2.56 0.80
C ALA A 15 -10.14 2.30 -0.71
N LEU A 16 -11.04 1.41 -1.13
CA LEU A 16 -11.25 1.11 -2.55
C LEU A 16 -11.72 2.34 -3.36
N ALA A 17 -12.65 3.13 -2.82
CA ALA A 17 -13.12 4.36 -3.46
C ALA A 17 -11.95 5.31 -3.74
N ASN A 18 -11.07 5.48 -2.76
CA ASN A 18 -9.91 6.34 -2.88
C ASN A 18 -8.85 5.75 -3.82
N ASP A 19 -8.60 4.44 -3.78
CA ASP A 19 -7.66 3.76 -4.67
C ASP A 19 -8.03 3.99 -6.14
N PHE A 20 -9.32 3.83 -6.48
CA PHE A 20 -9.79 4.09 -7.84
C PHE A 20 -9.79 5.58 -8.20
N ALA A 21 -10.05 6.48 -7.26
CA ALA A 21 -9.93 7.92 -7.49
C ALA A 21 -8.48 8.32 -7.81
N VAL A 22 -7.51 7.78 -7.06
CA VAL A 22 -6.07 8.03 -7.28
C VAL A 22 -5.60 7.38 -8.58
N LEU A 23 -5.99 6.13 -8.85
CA LEU A 23 -5.68 5.45 -10.11
C LEU A 23 -6.15 6.27 -11.31
N ARG A 24 -7.39 6.76 -11.27
CA ARG A 24 -7.97 7.63 -12.32
C ARG A 24 -7.18 8.92 -12.47
N ALA A 25 -6.81 9.57 -11.37
CA ALA A 25 -6.05 10.82 -11.41
C ALA A 25 -4.64 10.65 -11.99
N LEU A 26 -3.97 9.54 -11.68
CA LEU A 26 -2.59 9.28 -12.13
C LEU A 26 -2.49 8.70 -13.53
N HIS A 27 -3.45 7.86 -13.92
CA HIS A 27 -3.32 7.00 -15.11
C HIS A 27 -4.53 7.05 -16.05
N GLY A 28 -5.55 7.84 -15.72
CA GLY A 28 -6.74 8.04 -16.54
C GLY A 28 -7.75 6.89 -16.50
N GLU A 29 -8.89 7.13 -17.14
CA GLU A 29 -10.03 6.20 -17.13
C GLU A 29 -9.73 4.89 -17.87
N ALA A 30 -8.86 4.91 -18.90
CA ALA A 30 -8.53 3.71 -19.67
C ALA A 30 -7.93 2.60 -18.79
N LEU A 31 -7.03 2.95 -17.87
CA LEU A 31 -6.44 1.97 -16.96
C LEU A 31 -7.45 1.49 -15.91
N VAL A 32 -8.32 2.37 -15.42
CA VAL A 32 -9.44 2.00 -14.53
C VAL A 32 -10.32 0.94 -15.18
N GLN A 33 -10.69 1.12 -16.45
CA GLN A 33 -11.53 0.16 -17.18
C GLN A 33 -10.84 -1.20 -17.35
N LYS A 34 -9.50 -1.25 -17.51
CA LYS A 34 -8.75 -2.51 -17.51
C LYS A 34 -8.85 -3.24 -16.16
N VAL A 35 -8.84 -2.51 -15.04
CA VAL A 35 -9.06 -3.09 -13.71
C VAL A 35 -10.49 -3.62 -13.59
N VAL A 36 -11.49 -2.80 -13.94
CA VAL A 36 -12.92 -3.16 -13.88
C VAL A 36 -13.23 -4.40 -14.73
N ALA A 37 -12.59 -4.53 -15.89
CA ALA A 37 -12.72 -5.70 -16.76
C ALA A 37 -12.30 -7.00 -16.06
N ARG A 38 -11.40 -6.95 -15.08
CA ARG A 38 -10.92 -8.12 -14.31
C ARG A 38 -11.71 -8.38 -13.03
N LEU A 39 -12.66 -7.52 -12.64
CA LEU A 39 -13.48 -7.73 -11.45
C LEU A 39 -14.52 -8.84 -11.69
N THR A 40 -14.92 -9.52 -10.61
CA THR A 40 -16.07 -10.44 -10.66
C THR A 40 -17.37 -9.66 -10.94
N PRO A 41 -18.45 -10.32 -11.39
CA PRO A 41 -19.73 -9.64 -11.60
C PRO A 41 -20.26 -8.89 -10.37
N GLU A 42 -19.99 -9.41 -9.17
CA GLU A 42 -20.38 -8.77 -7.91
C GLU A 42 -19.53 -7.52 -7.62
N GLN A 43 -18.21 -7.66 -7.67
CA GLN A 43 -17.27 -6.55 -7.46
C GLN A 43 -17.47 -5.42 -8.49
N ARG A 44 -17.86 -5.77 -9.73
CA ARG A 44 -18.20 -4.79 -10.76
C ARG A 44 -19.46 -4.00 -10.40
N ARG A 45 -20.51 -4.66 -9.90
CA ARG A 45 -21.71 -3.95 -9.41
C ARG A 45 -21.37 -3.03 -8.25
N ASP A 46 -20.52 -3.47 -7.32
CA ASP A 46 -20.06 -2.62 -6.21
C ASP A 46 -19.28 -1.39 -6.72
N PHE A 47 -18.45 -1.54 -7.76
CA PHE A 47 -17.76 -0.43 -8.42
C PHE A 47 -18.74 0.53 -9.11
N GLU A 48 -19.70 0.00 -9.89
CA GLU A 48 -20.70 0.78 -10.64
C GLU A 48 -21.65 1.58 -9.73
N THR A 49 -22.04 0.99 -8.60
CA THR A 49 -22.89 1.64 -7.60
C THR A 49 -22.11 2.53 -6.63
N GLY A 50 -20.78 2.42 -6.63
CA GLY A 50 -19.88 3.11 -5.75
C GLY A 50 -19.63 2.37 -4.44
N PHE A 51 -18.36 2.28 -4.04
CA PHE A 51 -17.97 1.69 -2.76
C PHE A 51 -18.42 2.59 -1.60
N LEU A 52 -19.32 2.08 -0.75
CA LEU A 52 -19.81 2.78 0.42
C LEU A 52 -18.72 2.82 1.51
N PRO A 53 -18.37 3.99 2.07
CA PRO A 53 -17.21 4.15 2.95
C PRO A 53 -17.12 3.17 4.13
N ALA A 54 -18.25 2.91 4.79
CA ALA A 54 -18.32 2.09 6.00
C ALA A 54 -18.51 0.58 5.73
N ARG A 55 -18.86 0.18 4.50
CA ARG A 55 -19.09 -1.24 4.16
C ARG A 55 -17.76 -1.96 3.92
N TRP A 56 -17.76 -3.27 4.16
CA TRP A 56 -16.65 -4.17 3.88
C TRP A 56 -16.80 -4.79 2.48
N TYR A 57 -15.70 -4.85 1.74
CA TYR A 57 -15.62 -5.38 0.38
C TYR A 57 -14.43 -6.32 0.24
N GLU A 58 -14.46 -7.23 -0.73
CA GLU A 58 -13.36 -8.16 -0.96
C GLU A 58 -12.07 -7.42 -1.33
N GLU A 59 -10.99 -7.70 -0.58
CA GLU A 59 -9.68 -7.07 -0.79
C GLU A 59 -9.03 -7.49 -2.12
N ASP A 60 -9.46 -8.61 -2.72
CA ASP A 60 -9.01 -9.06 -4.04
C ASP A 60 -9.24 -8.00 -5.14
N VAL A 61 -10.17 -7.06 -4.95
CA VAL A 61 -10.32 -5.87 -5.83
C VAL A 61 -9.03 -5.05 -5.88
N GLN A 62 -8.42 -4.76 -4.73
CA GLN A 62 -7.18 -3.98 -4.65
C GLN A 62 -5.99 -4.78 -5.21
N ALA A 63 -5.96 -6.10 -4.98
CA ALA A 63 -4.94 -6.96 -5.59
C ALA A 63 -5.01 -6.98 -7.11
N ARG A 64 -6.21 -7.07 -7.69
CA ARG A 64 -6.41 -7.01 -9.14
C ARG A 64 -5.95 -5.66 -9.71
N LEU A 65 -6.24 -4.57 -9.01
CA LEU A 65 -5.75 -3.24 -9.35
C LEU A 65 -4.22 -3.20 -9.38
N ALA A 66 -3.56 -3.67 -8.31
CA ALA A 66 -2.09 -3.70 -8.24
C ALA A 66 -1.47 -4.56 -9.35
N ALA A 67 -2.07 -5.72 -9.63
CA ALA A 67 -1.62 -6.61 -10.69
C ALA A 67 -1.75 -5.99 -12.09
N VAL A 68 -2.85 -5.29 -12.38
CA VAL A 68 -3.03 -4.59 -13.67
C VAL A 68 -2.01 -3.47 -13.84
N VAL A 69 -1.78 -2.65 -12.80
CA VAL A 69 -0.79 -1.57 -12.87
C VAL A 69 0.61 -2.16 -13.07
N LEU A 70 0.93 -3.26 -12.39
CA LEU A 70 2.21 -3.96 -12.56
C LEU A 70 2.39 -4.48 -13.99
N GLU A 71 1.40 -5.16 -14.53
CA GLU A 71 1.45 -5.76 -15.87
C GLU A 71 1.54 -4.70 -16.96
N GLU A 72 0.80 -3.61 -16.83
CA GLU A 72 0.68 -2.57 -17.86
C GLU A 72 1.83 -1.57 -17.81
N LEU A 73 2.32 -1.24 -16.62
CA LEU A 73 3.21 -0.09 -16.41
C LEU A 73 4.49 -0.42 -15.63
N GLY A 74 4.61 -1.63 -15.05
CA GLY A 74 5.77 -2.08 -14.30
C GLY A 74 5.78 -1.68 -12.82
N VAL A 75 6.89 -1.96 -12.14
CA VAL A 75 7.03 -1.81 -10.68
C VAL A 75 6.92 -0.36 -10.21
N GLN A 76 7.60 0.57 -10.88
CA GLN A 76 7.70 1.97 -10.45
C GLN A 76 6.30 2.62 -10.33
N PRO A 77 5.40 2.48 -11.33
CA PRO A 77 4.02 3.00 -11.21
C PRO A 77 3.19 2.37 -10.08
N VAL A 78 3.39 1.10 -9.75
CA VAL A 78 2.69 0.46 -8.61
C VAL A 78 3.13 1.06 -7.28
N VAL A 79 4.45 1.26 -7.10
CA VAL A 79 4.99 1.93 -5.92
C VAL A 79 4.46 3.36 -5.82
N ARG A 80 4.48 4.10 -6.94
CA ARG A 80 3.95 5.48 -7.01
C ARG A 80 2.47 5.54 -6.66
N LEU A 81 1.68 4.58 -7.12
CA LEU A 81 0.26 4.47 -6.76
C LEU A 81 0.08 4.29 -5.24
N GLY A 82 0.86 3.41 -4.62
CA GLY A 82 0.86 3.21 -3.16
C GLY A 82 1.19 4.50 -2.39
N VAL A 83 2.21 5.22 -2.85
CA VAL A 83 2.59 6.54 -2.32
C VAL A 83 1.42 7.52 -2.43
N ALA A 84 0.80 7.60 -3.61
CA ALA A 84 -0.27 8.54 -3.90
C ALA A 84 -1.56 8.27 -3.10
N ILE A 85 -1.90 7.00 -2.87
CA ILE A 85 -3.06 6.60 -2.05
C ILE A 85 -2.93 7.16 -0.64
N VAL A 86 -1.78 6.98 0.01
CA VAL A 86 -1.55 7.51 1.36
C VAL A 86 -1.49 9.04 1.32
N ARG A 87 -0.87 9.65 0.31
CA ARG A 87 -0.90 11.11 0.13
C ARG A 87 -2.33 11.66 0.06
N TYR A 88 -3.22 10.94 -0.62
CA TYR A 88 -4.63 11.32 -0.74
C TYR A 88 -5.38 11.21 0.59
N HIS A 89 -5.07 10.23 1.44
CA HIS A 89 -5.70 10.07 2.75
C HIS A 89 -5.25 11.09 3.79
N VAL A 90 -4.00 11.55 3.73
CA VAL A 90 -3.40 12.28 4.83
C VAL A 90 -3.61 13.79 4.68
N SER A 91 -4.38 14.39 5.59
CA SER A 91 -4.63 15.82 5.63
C SER A 91 -3.36 16.64 5.97
N ARG A 92 -3.37 17.95 5.69
CA ARG A 92 -2.23 18.84 6.04
C ARG A 92 -1.86 18.77 7.52
N THR A 93 -2.85 18.75 8.41
CA THR A 93 -2.65 18.68 9.87
C THR A 93 -2.01 17.35 10.28
N GLN A 94 -2.46 16.24 9.70
CA GLN A 94 -1.86 14.93 9.97
C GLN A 94 -0.40 14.86 9.50
N ARG A 95 -0.07 15.48 8.36
CA ARG A 95 1.33 15.58 7.89
C ARG A 95 2.22 16.38 8.83
N PHE A 96 1.70 17.46 9.41
CA PHE A 96 2.46 18.24 10.40
C PHE A 96 2.73 17.41 11.67
N LEU A 97 1.72 16.74 12.21
CA LEU A 97 1.87 15.88 13.39
C LEU A 97 2.79 14.68 13.12
N ALA A 98 2.78 14.15 11.89
CA ALA A 98 3.67 13.08 11.47
C ALA A 98 5.16 13.49 11.59
N ARG A 99 5.51 14.71 11.17
CA ARG A 99 6.89 15.22 11.29
C ARG A 99 7.40 15.26 12.74
N ILE A 100 6.53 15.61 13.69
CA ILE A 100 6.89 15.66 15.11
C ILE A 100 7.12 14.25 15.69
N ALA A 101 6.36 13.26 15.23
CA ALA A 101 6.45 11.90 15.75
C ALA A 101 7.76 11.18 15.36
N GLY A 102 8.29 11.46 14.17
CA GLY A 102 9.43 10.78 13.59
C GLY A 102 9.09 9.41 12.96
N PRO A 103 9.97 8.85 12.12
CA PRO A 103 9.68 7.72 11.24
C PRO A 103 9.31 6.45 12.00
N ARG A 104 10.09 6.09 13.03
CA ARG A 104 9.87 4.88 13.84
C ARG A 104 8.50 4.89 14.52
N ARG A 105 8.12 5.99 15.18
CA ARG A 105 6.84 6.07 15.89
C ARG A 105 5.65 6.03 14.94
N LEU A 106 5.79 6.62 13.75
CA LEU A 106 4.75 6.56 12.72
C LEU A 106 4.52 5.16 12.19
N LEU A 107 5.59 4.43 11.85
CA LEU A 107 5.49 3.04 11.42
C LEU A 107 4.86 2.17 12.51
N GLN A 108 5.30 2.30 13.76
CA GLN A 108 4.71 1.54 14.87
C GLN A 108 3.21 1.83 15.04
N ARG A 109 2.78 3.08 14.86
CA ARG A 109 1.35 3.44 14.93
C ARG A 109 0.54 2.94 13.73
N SER A 110 1.15 2.85 12.55
CA SER A 110 0.43 2.35 11.36
C SER A 110 0.05 0.88 11.49
N ALA A 111 0.79 0.09 12.27
CA ALA A 111 0.40 -1.28 12.60
C ALA A 111 -0.98 -1.34 13.30
N GLY A 112 -1.25 -0.41 14.21
CA GLY A 112 -2.56 -0.30 14.87
C GLY A 112 -3.71 0.16 13.95
N LEU A 113 -3.39 0.76 12.81
CA LEU A 113 -4.40 1.16 11.82
C LEU A 113 -4.78 0.02 10.87
N TRP A 114 -4.04 -1.09 10.86
CA TRP A 114 -4.32 -2.21 9.96
C TRP A 114 -5.75 -2.73 10.12
N SER A 115 -6.15 -3.05 11.36
CA SER A 115 -7.47 -3.60 11.68
C SER A 115 -8.62 -2.62 11.51
N TYR A 116 -8.32 -1.32 11.40
CA TYR A 116 -9.34 -0.33 11.06
C TYR A 116 -9.76 -0.45 9.58
N TRP A 117 -8.77 -0.66 8.71
CA TRP A 117 -8.98 -0.74 7.27
C TRP A 117 -9.28 -2.15 6.77
N ARG A 118 -8.79 -3.19 7.45
CA ARG A 118 -8.87 -4.60 7.03
C ARG A 118 -9.39 -5.49 8.14
N ASP A 119 -10.06 -6.57 7.78
CA ASP A 119 -10.53 -7.58 8.73
C ASP A 119 -9.55 -8.75 8.92
N THR A 120 -8.62 -8.93 7.96
CA THR A 120 -7.75 -10.09 7.85
C THR A 120 -6.27 -9.71 7.86
N GLY A 121 -5.46 -10.57 8.48
CA GLY A 121 -4.03 -10.40 8.64
C GLY A 121 -3.61 -9.37 9.69
N ARG A 122 -2.31 -9.14 9.78
CA ARG A 122 -1.72 -8.10 10.65
C ARG A 122 -0.52 -7.45 9.98
N LEU A 123 -0.30 -6.18 10.30
CA LEU A 123 0.92 -5.47 9.94
C LEU A 123 1.95 -5.62 11.08
N SER A 124 3.14 -6.11 10.75
CA SER A 124 4.28 -6.20 11.64
C SER A 124 5.36 -5.20 11.22
N ILE A 125 5.96 -4.53 12.19
CA ILE A 125 7.03 -3.55 11.98
C ILE A 125 8.21 -3.98 12.83
N GLU A 126 9.32 -4.29 12.17
CA GLU A 126 10.59 -4.64 12.79
C GLU A 126 11.59 -3.53 12.48
N GLN A 127 12.05 -2.84 13.51
CA GLN A 127 13.13 -1.87 13.35
C GLN A 127 14.45 -2.63 13.22
N LEU A 128 15.20 -2.37 12.15
CA LEU A 128 16.49 -3.04 11.92
C LEU A 128 17.64 -2.22 12.51
N ASP A 129 17.60 -0.88 12.33
CA ASP A 129 18.54 0.09 12.91
C ASP A 129 17.87 1.47 13.03
N GLU A 130 18.59 2.57 13.28
CA GLU A 130 17.98 3.92 13.40
C GLU A 130 17.36 4.47 12.11
N ARG A 131 17.78 3.94 10.96
CA ARG A 131 17.53 4.44 9.61
C ARG A 131 16.88 3.40 8.69
N SER A 132 16.54 2.24 9.22
CA SER A 132 15.89 1.20 8.43
C SER A 132 14.90 0.38 9.24
N ALA A 133 13.83 -0.03 8.56
CA ALA A 133 12.77 -0.84 9.12
C ALA A 133 12.26 -1.83 8.09
N ARG A 134 11.78 -2.96 8.57
CA ARG A 134 11.08 -3.97 7.81
C ARG A 134 9.60 -3.91 8.16
N VAL A 135 8.78 -3.77 7.13
CA VAL A 135 7.32 -3.79 7.21
C VAL A 135 6.85 -5.11 6.61
N ALA A 136 6.01 -5.85 7.34
CA ALA A 136 5.48 -7.11 6.84
C ALA A 136 3.99 -7.23 7.07
N VAL A 137 3.27 -7.70 6.05
CA VAL A 137 1.87 -8.14 6.21
C VAL A 137 1.88 -9.65 6.40
N LEU A 138 1.27 -10.10 7.49
CA LEU A 138 1.20 -11.51 7.89
C LEU A 138 -0.24 -11.98 7.87
N ASP A 139 -0.45 -13.27 7.59
CA ASP A 139 -1.75 -13.94 7.65
C ASP A 139 -2.86 -13.29 6.78
N ASN A 140 -2.47 -12.63 5.69
CA ASN A 140 -3.40 -12.15 4.67
C ASN A 140 -3.05 -12.81 3.33
N PRO A 141 -3.87 -13.70 2.77
CA PRO A 141 -3.55 -14.44 1.55
C PRO A 141 -3.44 -13.54 0.32
N THR A 142 -3.96 -12.30 0.38
CA THR A 142 -3.85 -11.31 -0.69
C THR A 142 -2.40 -10.86 -0.92
N VAL A 143 -1.51 -11.04 0.06
CA VAL A 143 -0.11 -10.61 -0.02
C VAL A 143 0.68 -11.33 -1.11
N ALA A 144 0.30 -12.57 -1.46
CA ALA A 144 0.91 -13.34 -2.54
C ALA A 144 0.55 -12.83 -3.94
N ARG A 145 -0.39 -11.88 -4.06
CA ARG A 145 -0.90 -11.43 -5.36
C ARG A 145 0.11 -10.48 -6.02
N PRO A 146 0.32 -10.58 -7.35
CA PRO A 146 1.26 -9.72 -8.07
C PRO A 146 1.02 -8.22 -7.81
N GLY A 147 2.10 -7.47 -7.60
CA GLY A 147 2.05 -6.01 -7.39
C GLY A 147 1.60 -5.58 -6.00
N TYR A 148 0.94 -6.43 -5.23
CA TYR A 148 0.43 -6.07 -3.91
C TYR A 148 1.59 -5.67 -2.97
N ALA A 149 2.70 -6.41 -2.97
CA ALA A 149 3.89 -6.08 -2.19
C ALA A 149 4.39 -4.65 -2.44
N TRP A 150 4.53 -4.27 -3.72
CA TRP A 150 5.00 -2.96 -4.14
C TRP A 150 4.02 -1.84 -3.78
N LEU A 151 2.72 -2.09 -3.91
CA LEU A 151 1.68 -1.12 -3.53
C LEU A 151 1.77 -0.78 -2.04
N TYR A 152 1.84 -1.79 -1.17
CA TYR A 152 1.96 -1.59 0.27
C TYR A 152 3.33 -1.07 0.70
N GLY A 153 4.39 -1.50 0.01
CA GLY A 153 5.73 -0.96 0.19
C GLY A 153 5.74 0.54 -0.05
N GLY A 154 5.17 1.01 -1.17
CA GLY A 154 5.05 2.43 -1.49
C GLY A 154 4.21 3.21 -0.48
N ALA A 155 3.07 2.67 -0.08
CA ALA A 155 2.22 3.25 0.96
C ALA A 155 2.96 3.40 2.30
N SER A 156 3.66 2.36 2.74
CA SER A 156 4.43 2.35 3.98
C SER A 156 5.63 3.29 3.92
N ALA A 157 6.32 3.33 2.77
CA ALA A 157 7.40 4.26 2.53
C ALA A 157 6.92 5.72 2.63
N TYR A 158 5.75 6.05 2.06
CA TYR A 158 5.25 7.41 2.17
C TYR A 158 4.95 7.83 3.63
N LEU A 159 4.50 6.92 4.50
CA LEU A 159 4.37 7.21 5.94
C LEU A 159 5.72 7.60 6.57
N VAL A 160 6.81 6.94 6.18
CA VAL A 160 8.17 7.30 6.59
C VAL A 160 8.56 8.66 6.01
N TYR A 161 8.28 8.91 4.74
CA TYR A 161 8.55 10.19 4.09
C TYR A 161 7.82 11.37 4.78
N LEU A 162 6.60 11.16 5.25
CA LEU A 162 5.81 12.15 5.99
C LEU A 162 6.45 12.57 7.32
N SER A 163 7.29 11.72 7.91
CA SER A 163 8.05 12.07 9.11
C SER A 163 9.15 13.12 8.86
N GLY A 164 9.46 13.44 7.60
CA GLY A 164 10.59 14.27 7.22
C GLY A 164 11.83 13.46 6.80
N ALA A 165 11.79 12.14 6.86
CA ALA A 165 12.84 11.29 6.29
C ALA A 165 13.02 11.55 4.78
N ARG A 166 14.26 11.49 4.31
CA ARG A 166 14.68 11.75 2.92
C ARG A 166 15.69 10.72 2.46
N ARG A 167 15.91 10.62 1.14
CA ARG A 167 16.72 9.54 0.52
C ARG A 167 16.16 8.19 0.95
N LEU A 168 14.86 8.06 0.82
CA LEU A 168 14.09 6.91 1.21
C LEU A 168 14.08 5.91 0.06
N HIS A 169 14.54 4.71 0.36
CA HIS A 169 14.62 3.61 -0.57
C HIS A 169 13.73 2.46 -0.10
N LEU A 170 13.01 1.86 -1.03
CA LEU A 170 12.13 0.72 -0.81
C LEU A 170 12.62 -0.50 -1.58
N HIS A 171 12.70 -1.64 -0.92
CA HIS A 171 12.83 -2.94 -1.58
C HIS A 171 11.73 -3.86 -1.08
N THR A 172 11.11 -4.64 -1.96
CA THR A 172 10.15 -5.67 -1.52
C THR A 172 10.65 -7.05 -1.87
N ASP A 173 10.54 -7.96 -0.92
CA ASP A 173 10.76 -9.39 -1.09
C ASP A 173 9.40 -10.10 -1.02
N SER A 174 9.15 -10.94 -2.01
CA SER A 174 7.95 -11.77 -2.16
C SER A 174 8.27 -13.26 -2.24
N ALA A 175 9.46 -13.68 -1.79
CA ALA A 175 9.85 -15.09 -1.75
C ALA A 175 8.96 -15.93 -0.81
N ASP A 176 8.38 -15.31 0.23
CA ASP A 176 7.41 -15.95 1.13
C ASP A 176 5.97 -15.58 0.73
N PRO A 177 5.16 -16.54 0.25
CA PRO A 177 3.78 -16.26 -0.16
C PRO A 177 2.86 -15.90 1.00
N LEU A 178 3.26 -16.15 2.26
CA LEU A 178 2.50 -15.79 3.46
C LEU A 178 2.96 -14.47 4.07
N ARG A 179 4.01 -13.87 3.52
CA ARG A 179 4.64 -12.67 4.06
C ARG A 179 5.17 -11.78 2.93
N VAL A 180 4.49 -10.67 2.71
CA VAL A 180 5.11 -9.55 2.00
C VAL A 180 6.08 -8.86 2.94
N VAL A 181 7.31 -8.64 2.50
CA VAL A 181 8.32 -7.90 3.23
C VAL A 181 8.73 -6.67 2.44
N ALA A 182 8.45 -5.49 2.96
CA ALA A 182 9.01 -4.24 2.48
C ALA A 182 10.15 -3.78 3.40
N THR A 183 11.35 -3.65 2.87
CA THR A 183 12.49 -3.06 3.57
C THR A 183 12.61 -1.59 3.18
N LEU A 184 12.55 -0.72 4.17
CA LEU A 184 12.64 0.73 4.04
C LEU A 184 13.98 1.20 4.61
N ARG A 185 14.69 2.07 3.88
CA ARG A 185 15.96 2.70 4.32
C ARG A 185 15.95 4.19 4.06
N TRP A 186 16.40 5.03 4.98
CA TRP A 186 16.45 6.49 4.79
C TRP A 186 17.75 7.15 5.26
N GLY A 187 18.08 8.32 4.73
CA GLY A 187 19.26 9.12 5.09
C GLY A 187 20.54 8.74 4.33
N ASP A 188 21.69 9.25 4.79
CA ASP A 188 23.04 9.12 4.19
C ASP A 188 23.65 7.71 4.36
N GLY A 189 22.84 6.66 4.31
CA GLY A 189 23.33 5.28 4.38
C GLY A 189 24.11 4.87 3.12
N PRO A 190 24.76 3.69 3.14
CA PRO A 190 25.31 3.11 1.92
C PRO A 190 24.22 3.08 0.84
N ALA A 191 24.62 3.41 -0.39
CA ALA A 191 23.72 3.44 -1.53
C ALA A 191 22.87 2.17 -1.56
N ALA A 192 21.56 2.34 -1.69
CA ALA A 192 20.67 1.21 -1.79
C ALA A 192 21.06 0.36 -3.02
N GLY A 193 20.96 -0.96 -2.90
CA GLY A 193 21.28 -1.86 -4.01
C GLY A 193 20.42 -1.57 -5.25
N PRO A 194 20.77 -2.13 -6.42
CA PRO A 194 20.06 -1.86 -7.68
C PRO A 194 18.56 -2.23 -7.63
N ASP A 195 18.16 -3.10 -6.70
CA ASP A 195 16.78 -3.57 -6.53
C ASP A 195 15.91 -2.68 -5.63
N PHE A 196 16.41 -1.49 -5.26
CA PHE A 196 15.67 -0.52 -4.48
C PHE A 196 15.03 0.56 -5.36
N VAL A 197 13.80 0.91 -5.01
CA VAL A 197 13.05 2.03 -5.59
C VAL A 197 13.31 3.30 -4.78
N ASP A 198 13.70 4.38 -5.47
CA ASP A 198 13.81 5.72 -4.89
C ASP A 198 12.41 6.33 -4.68
N ILE A 199 12.05 6.52 -3.42
CA ILE A 199 10.74 7.02 -3.01
C ILE A 199 10.65 8.54 -3.08
N ASP A 200 11.75 9.27 -2.85
CA ASP A 200 11.75 10.73 -3.00
C ASP A 200 11.37 11.10 -4.45
N ALA A 201 11.98 10.41 -5.43
CA ALA A 201 11.63 10.55 -6.84
C ALA A 201 10.14 10.23 -7.13
N GLN A 202 9.59 9.18 -6.49
CA GLN A 202 8.16 8.87 -6.65
C GLN A 202 7.28 9.99 -6.12
N VAL A 203 7.57 10.55 -4.94
CA VAL A 203 6.79 11.65 -4.36
C VAL A 203 6.85 12.91 -5.23
N GLU A 204 8.03 13.25 -5.72
CA GLU A 204 8.26 14.44 -6.56
C GLU A 204 7.58 14.36 -7.93
N SER A 205 7.38 13.14 -8.44
CA SER A 205 6.69 12.90 -9.71
C SER A 205 5.15 12.99 -9.64
N LEU A 206 4.59 13.12 -8.43
CA LEU A 206 3.14 13.19 -8.24
C LEU A 206 2.61 14.60 -8.57
N PRO A 207 1.44 14.71 -9.23
CA PRO A 207 0.82 16.00 -9.53
C PRO A 207 0.40 16.80 -8.29
#